data_AF-A0A3G8QXI0-F1
#
_entry.id   AF-A0A3G8QXI0-F1
#
_cell.length_a   1.000
_cell.length_b   1.000
_cell.length_c   1.000
_cell.angle_alpha   90.00
_cell.angle_beta   90.00
_cell.angle_gamma   90.00
#
_symmetry.space_group_name_H-M   'P 1'
#
loop_
_entity.id
_entity.type
_entity.pdbx_description
1 polymer ?
#
loop_
_entity_poly.entity_id
_entity_poly.type
_entity_poly.pdbx_seq_one_letter_code
_entity_poly.pdbx_strand_id
1 'polypeptide(L)'
;MAPLRSKDGPNKFRLSSVEIHTTTIDGDTGWAYRPPATLRCPECASEIVQAGPHDPIDCPDCRTDLPPERFTDLELLALTCPICRTRMQHGQRHPRAFDVPEWATCENCQYHWEFKHFY
;
A
#
# COMPACT_ATOMS: atom_id res chain seq x y z
N MET A 1 -40.19 -37.15 -44.31
CA MET A 1 -39.93 -36.24 -45.44
C MET A 1 -40.25 -34.82 -45.02
N ALA A 2 -39.26 -33.93 -45.19
CA ALA A 2 -39.22 -32.46 -45.14
C ALA A 2 -39.65 -31.68 -43.86
N PRO A 3 -38.97 -30.55 -43.53
CA PRO A 3 -39.00 -29.88 -42.23
C PRO A 3 -39.81 -28.56 -42.23
N LEU A 4 -40.15 -28.05 -41.04
CA LEU A 4 -40.63 -26.67 -40.88
C LEU A 4 -39.48 -25.75 -40.44
N ARG A 5 -39.21 -24.76 -41.29
CA ARG A 5 -38.21 -23.69 -41.15
C ARG A 5 -38.44 -22.86 -39.90
N SER A 6 -37.37 -22.58 -39.17
CA SER A 6 -37.25 -21.39 -38.30
C SER A 6 -36.10 -20.53 -38.81
N LYS A 7 -36.33 -19.22 -38.75
CA LYS A 7 -35.74 -18.19 -39.59
C LYS A 7 -34.38 -17.74 -39.07
N ASP A 8 -33.60 -17.31 -40.06
CA ASP A 8 -32.36 -16.55 -39.99
C ASP A 8 -32.44 -15.35 -39.02
N GLY A 9 -31.39 -15.17 -38.25
CA GLY A 9 -31.13 -13.98 -37.45
C GLY A 9 -29.72 -14.12 -36.85
N PRO A 10 -28.71 -13.35 -37.31
CA PRO A 10 -27.38 -13.43 -36.73
C PRO A 10 -27.45 -12.83 -35.32
N ASN A 11 -27.50 -13.69 -34.30
CA ASN A 11 -27.13 -13.28 -32.96
C ASN A 11 -25.65 -12.87 -33.01
N LYS A 12 -25.42 -11.58 -33.26
CA LYS A 12 -24.18 -10.92 -32.89
C LYS A 12 -24.14 -10.90 -31.37
N PHE A 13 -23.74 -12.03 -30.79
CA PHE A 13 -23.12 -12.03 -29.48
C PHE A 13 -21.87 -11.16 -29.62
N ARG A 14 -22.02 -9.86 -29.37
CA ARG A 14 -20.91 -9.08 -28.89
C ARG A 14 -20.59 -9.69 -27.53
N LEU A 15 -19.58 -10.58 -27.51
CA LEU A 15 -18.66 -10.55 -26.38
C LEU A 15 -18.12 -9.12 -26.37
N SER A 16 -18.85 -8.22 -25.71
CA SER A 16 -18.19 -7.14 -25.01
C SER A 16 -17.33 -7.88 -24.01
N SER A 17 -16.06 -8.07 -24.35
CA SER A 17 -15.04 -8.33 -23.34
C SER A 17 -15.38 -7.39 -22.21
N VAL A 18 -15.70 -7.94 -21.05
CA VAL A 18 -15.55 -7.15 -19.82
C VAL A 18 -14.05 -6.91 -19.81
N GLU A 19 -13.63 -5.80 -20.41
CA GLU A 19 -12.44 -5.12 -20.00
C GLU A 19 -12.71 -4.86 -18.52
N ILE A 20 -12.23 -5.78 -17.69
CA ILE A 20 -11.98 -5.51 -16.29
C ILE A 20 -10.92 -4.42 -16.39
N HIS A 21 -11.37 -3.18 -16.54
CA HIS A 21 -10.61 -2.04 -16.15
C HIS A 21 -10.41 -2.27 -14.65
N THR A 22 -9.34 -2.97 -14.31
CA THR A 22 -8.71 -2.79 -13.02
C THR A 22 -8.36 -1.32 -13.03
N THR A 23 -9.27 -0.49 -12.51
CA THR A 23 -8.98 0.89 -12.17
C THR A 23 -7.80 0.78 -11.24
N THR A 24 -6.60 0.92 -11.80
CA THR A 24 -5.39 0.97 -11.03
C THR A 24 -5.55 2.25 -10.27
N ILE A 25 -5.95 2.15 -9.01
CA ILE A 25 -6.02 3.30 -8.13
C ILE A 25 -4.58 3.72 -7.98
N ASP A 26 -4.30 4.89 -8.55
CA ASP A 26 -3.03 5.59 -8.55
C ASP A 26 -2.36 5.40 -7.18
N GLY A 27 -1.30 4.59 -7.19
CA GLY A 27 -0.59 4.18 -6.00
C GLY A 27 0.83 4.71 -6.05
N ASP A 28 1.31 5.24 -4.92
CA ASP A 28 2.66 5.77 -4.86
C ASP A 28 3.70 4.63 -4.88
N THR A 29 4.87 4.92 -5.46
CA THR A 29 5.96 3.96 -5.51
C THR A 29 7.26 4.56 -5.02
N GLY A 30 8.01 3.79 -4.23
CA GLY A 30 9.32 4.15 -3.72
C GLY A 30 9.31 4.71 -2.30
N TRP A 31 10.49 4.68 -1.67
CA TRP A 31 10.66 5.08 -0.27
C TRP A 31 10.27 6.53 0.01
N ALA A 32 10.57 7.45 -0.91
CA ALA A 32 10.30 8.88 -0.76
C ALA A 32 8.81 9.21 -0.63
N TYR A 33 7.93 8.31 -1.06
CA TYR A 33 6.48 8.45 -0.98
C TYR A 33 5.85 7.47 0.01
N ARG A 34 6.65 6.92 0.93
CA ARG A 34 6.17 5.99 1.95
C ARG A 34 5.03 6.65 2.76
N PRO A 35 3.93 5.92 3.01
CA PRO A 35 2.87 6.36 3.89
C PRO A 35 3.39 6.74 5.29
N PRO A 36 2.65 7.62 6.00
CA PRO A 36 2.91 7.90 7.41
C PRO A 36 3.02 6.60 8.22
N ALA A 37 4.06 6.53 9.05
CA ALA A 37 4.39 5.34 9.81
C ALA A 37 4.22 5.60 11.31
N THR A 38 3.66 4.62 12.01
CA THR A 38 3.62 4.58 13.46
C THR A 38 4.69 3.61 13.93
N LEU A 39 5.66 4.12 14.68
CA LEU A 39 6.82 3.41 15.20
C LEU A 39 6.73 3.27 16.71
N ARG A 40 7.36 2.25 17.28
CA ARG A 40 7.55 2.14 18.72
C ARG A 40 8.83 2.87 19.14
N CYS A 41 8.72 3.76 20.12
CA CYS A 41 9.88 4.41 20.73
C CYS A 41 10.78 3.37 21.41
N PRO A 42 12.11 3.36 21.18
CA PRO A 42 13.00 2.41 21.82
C PRO A 42 13.22 2.69 23.31
N GLU A 43 13.12 3.96 23.72
CA GLU A 43 13.42 4.38 25.10
C GLU A 43 12.22 4.22 26.05
N CYS A 44 11.03 4.67 25.62
CA CYS A 44 9.83 4.71 26.48
C CYS A 44 8.67 3.85 25.99
N ALA A 45 8.83 3.13 24.87
CA ALA A 45 7.80 2.30 24.25
C ALA A 45 6.51 3.02 23.77
N SER A 46 6.45 4.35 23.86
CA SER A 46 5.35 5.14 23.27
C SER A 46 5.29 5.03 21.75
N GLU A 47 4.12 5.32 21.19
CA GLU A 47 3.92 5.40 19.75
C GLU A 47 4.45 6.73 19.19
N ILE A 48 5.23 6.66 18.12
CA ILE A 48 5.78 7.80 17.39
C ILE A 48 5.17 7.82 15.99
N VAL A 49 4.59 8.95 15.59
CA VAL A 49 4.08 9.12 14.24
C VAL A 49 5.11 9.86 13.39
N GLN A 50 5.73 9.18 12.45
CA GLN A 50 6.58 9.77 11.43
C GLN A 50 5.73 10.08 10.19
N ALA A 51 5.46 11.37 9.93
CA ALA A 51 4.54 11.80 8.88
C ALA A 51 5.05 11.49 7.47
N GLY A 52 6.33 11.70 7.21
CA GLY A 52 7.01 11.42 5.95
C GLY A 52 8.30 10.63 6.15
N PRO A 53 8.86 10.05 5.07
CA PRO A 53 10.06 9.21 5.15
C PRO A 53 11.35 9.96 5.47
N HIS A 54 11.38 11.28 5.26
CA HIS A 54 12.53 12.15 5.56
C HIS A 54 12.33 13.01 6.81
N ASP A 55 11.16 12.93 7.45
CA ASP A 55 10.91 13.67 8.69
C ASP A 55 11.70 13.04 9.85
N PRO A 56 12.13 13.85 10.84
CA PRO A 56 12.69 13.31 12.07
C PRO A 56 11.67 12.43 12.79
N ILE A 57 12.18 11.49 13.59
CA ILE A 57 11.39 10.57 14.39
C ILE A 57 11.46 11.06 15.84
N ASP A 58 10.57 12.01 16.16
CA ASP A 58 10.49 12.65 17.46
C ASP A 58 9.47 11.96 18.38
N CYS A 59 9.93 11.41 19.50
CA CYS A 59 9.01 10.87 20.49
C CYS A 59 8.30 11.98 21.28
N PRO A 60 6.96 12.05 21.31
CA PRO A 60 6.24 13.09 22.05
C PRO A 60 6.37 12.96 23.57
N ASP A 61 6.59 11.76 24.09
CA ASP A 61 6.68 11.49 25.54
C ASP A 61 8.09 11.74 26.10
N CYS A 62 9.09 11.00 25.61
CA CYS A 62 10.45 11.07 26.14
C CYS A 62 11.34 12.11 25.43
N ARG A 63 10.85 12.74 24.36
CA ARG A 63 11.58 13.75 23.56
C ARG A 63 12.88 13.24 22.94
N THR A 64 13.00 11.93 22.74
CA THR A 64 14.09 11.36 21.94
C THR A 64 13.90 11.78 20.49
N ASP A 65 14.93 12.40 19.92
CA ASP A 65 15.03 12.76 18.50
C ASP A 65 15.89 11.72 17.80
N LEU A 66 15.33 11.06 16.80
CA LEU A 66 16.02 10.07 15.97
C LEU A 66 16.00 10.51 14.51
N PRO A 67 17.14 10.40 13.81
CA PRO A 67 17.18 10.77 12.39
C PRO A 67 16.43 9.71 11.55
N PRO A 68 15.91 10.08 10.36
CA PRO A 68 15.06 9.21 9.53
C PRO A 68 15.75 7.91 9.11
N GLU A 69 17.09 7.88 9.02
CA GLU A 69 17.87 6.69 8.70
C GLU A 69 17.75 5.58 9.76
N ARG A 70 17.38 5.93 11.00
CA ARG A 70 17.13 4.98 12.09
C ARG A 70 15.81 4.24 11.95
N PHE A 71 14.99 4.55 10.95
CA PHE A 71 13.67 3.92 10.77
C PHE A 71 13.74 2.39 10.81
N THR A 72 14.74 1.78 10.16
CA THR A 72 14.88 0.32 10.09
C THR A 72 15.31 -0.32 11.41
N ASP A 73 15.88 0.47 12.33
CA ASP A 73 16.24 0.00 13.67
C ASP A 73 15.03 -0.01 14.62
N LEU A 74 13.90 0.57 14.21
CA LEU A 74 12.70 0.74 15.02
C LEU A 74 11.60 -0.26 14.66
N GLU A 75 10.81 -0.63 15.66
CA GLU A 75 9.66 -1.49 15.45
C GLU A 75 8.53 -0.71 14.77
N LEU A 76 8.19 -1.10 13.55
CA LEU A 76 7.04 -0.59 12.82
C LEU A 76 5.74 -1.21 13.34
N LEU A 77 4.88 -0.38 13.94
CA LEU A 77 3.58 -0.81 14.44
C LEU A 77 2.53 -0.75 13.33
N ALA A 78 2.53 0.31 12.52
CA ALA A 78 1.53 0.49 11.48
C ALA A 78 2.01 1.44 10.36
N LEU A 79 1.47 1.23 9.15
CA LEU A 79 1.39 2.25 8.13
C LEU A 79 -0.03 2.81 8.08
N THR A 80 -0.15 4.12 7.94
CA THR A 80 -1.43 4.83 7.92
C THR A 80 -1.68 5.41 6.54
N CYS A 81 -2.87 5.21 5.99
CA CYS A 81 -3.22 5.72 4.67
C CYS A 81 -3.17 7.26 4.64
N PRO A 82 -2.43 7.87 3.71
CA PRO A 82 -2.35 9.33 3.62
C PRO A 82 -3.69 9.96 3.22
N ILE A 83 -4.56 9.21 2.52
CA ILE A 83 -5.85 9.69 2.02
C ILE A 83 -6.93 9.64 3.09
N CYS A 84 -7.23 8.44 3.61
CA CYS A 84 -8.36 8.22 4.52
C CYS A 84 -7.96 7.98 5.99
N ARG A 85 -6.66 8.10 6.31
CA ARG A 85 -6.10 7.96 7.68
C ARG A 85 -6.39 6.62 8.37
N THR A 86 -6.84 5.62 7.62
CA THR A 86 -7.06 4.26 8.11
C THR A 86 -5.75 3.49 8.12
N ARG A 87 -5.58 2.58 9.09
CA ARG A 87 -4.46 1.65 9.13
C ARG A 87 -4.43 0.80 7.86
N MET A 88 -3.25 0.69 7.25
CA MET A 88 -3.03 -0.10 6.05
C MET A 88 -2.53 -1.49 6.41
N GLN A 89 -2.98 -2.48 5.65
CA GLN A 89 -2.28 -3.76 5.60
C GLN A 89 -0.94 -3.54 4.93
N HIS A 90 0.12 -4.12 5.48
CA HIS A 90 1.46 -3.98 4.93
C HIS A 90 2.22 -5.27 5.15
N GLY A 91 3.31 -5.44 4.40
CA GLY A 91 4.13 -6.64 4.52
C GLY A 91 5.45 -6.54 3.78
N GLN A 92 6.22 -7.60 3.93
CA GLN A 92 7.50 -7.81 3.28
C GLN A 92 7.37 -9.01 2.34
N ARG A 93 7.85 -8.88 1.11
CA ARG A 93 7.98 -9.98 0.15
C ARG A 93 9.30 -10.71 0.34
N HIS A 94 10.35 -9.99 0.74
CA HIS A 94 11.72 -10.46 0.91
C HIS A 94 12.25 -10.08 2.30
N PRO A 95 11.75 -10.72 3.37
CA PRO A 95 12.13 -10.40 4.76
C PRO A 95 13.60 -10.66 5.10
N ARG A 96 14.35 -11.35 4.23
CA ARG A 96 15.80 -11.57 4.39
C ARG A 96 16.66 -10.54 3.65
N ALA A 97 16.04 -9.71 2.81
CA ALA A 97 16.71 -8.71 1.99
C ALA A 97 16.44 -7.29 2.47
N PHE A 98 15.27 -7.04 3.05
CA PHE A 98 14.84 -5.72 3.50
C PHE A 98 14.18 -5.80 4.88
N ASP A 99 14.64 -4.95 5.80
CA ASP A 99 14.02 -4.75 7.12
C ASP A 99 12.84 -3.76 7.08
N VAL A 100 12.47 -3.28 5.89
CA VAL A 100 11.37 -2.34 5.67
C VAL A 100 10.17 -3.02 5.02
N PRO A 101 8.93 -2.57 5.29
CA PRO A 101 7.78 -3.00 4.52
C PRO A 101 7.99 -2.70 3.03
N GLU A 102 7.69 -3.67 2.18
CA GLU A 102 7.83 -3.55 0.73
C GLU A 102 6.53 -3.14 0.05
N TRP A 103 5.39 -3.28 0.73
CA TRP A 103 4.10 -2.87 0.21
C TRP A 103 3.16 -2.51 1.35
N ALA A 104 2.19 -1.66 1.02
CA ALA A 104 1.07 -1.35 1.90
C ALA A 104 -0.20 -1.11 1.07
N THR A 105 -1.33 -1.64 1.50
CA THR A 105 -2.62 -1.46 0.84
C THR A 105 -3.66 -1.01 1.86
N CYS A 106 -4.39 0.04 1.52
CA CYS A 106 -5.55 0.49 2.27
C CYS A 106 -6.80 -0.21 1.76
N GLU A 107 -7.51 -0.94 2.61
CA GLU A 107 -8.74 -1.63 2.22
C GLU A 107 -9.94 -0.68 2.09
N ASN A 108 -9.88 0.50 2.70
CA ASN A 108 -10.99 1.45 2.73
C ASN A 108 -11.10 2.30 1.45
N CYS A 109 -9.98 2.83 0.96
CA CYS A 109 -9.93 3.67 -0.24
C CYS A 109 -9.16 3.03 -1.40
N GLN A 110 -8.71 1.78 -1.22
CA GLN A 110 -7.97 0.99 -2.20
C GLN A 110 -6.64 1.63 -2.67
N TYR A 111 -6.15 2.63 -1.94
CA TYR A 111 -4.80 3.19 -2.12
C TYR A 111 -3.74 2.12 -1.86
N HIS A 112 -2.77 2.03 -2.76
CA HIS A 112 -1.67 1.09 -2.68
C HIS A 112 -0.33 1.84 -2.73
N TRP A 113 0.61 1.43 -1.89
CA TRP A 113 1.99 1.88 -1.95
C TRP A 113 2.90 0.66 -2.11
N GLU A 114 3.91 0.79 -2.96
CA GLU A 114 4.92 -0.25 -3.17
C GLU A 114 6.34 0.32 -3.07
N PHE A 115 7.24 -0.43 -2.44
CA PHE A 115 8.65 -0.10 -2.40
C PHE A 115 9.30 -0.50 -3.74
N LYS A 116 9.73 0.50 -4.51
CA LYS A 116 10.36 0.26 -5.81
C LYS A 116 11.81 -0.18 -5.63
N HIS A 117 12.10 -1.43 -6.00
CA HIS A 117 13.48 -1.93 -6.06
C HIS A 117 14.13 -1.38 -7.33
N PHE A 118 15.23 -0.65 -7.19
CA PHE A 118 16.12 -0.39 -8.32
C PHE A 118 17.08 -1.58 -8.40
N TYR A 119 16.91 -2.40 -9.44
CA TYR A 119 17.75 -3.56 -9.73
C TYR A 119 18.95 -3.15 -10.59
#